data_AF-A0A3B9PVM7-F1
#
_entry.id   AF-A0A3B9PVM7-F1
#
_cell.length_a   1.000
_cell.length_b   1.000
_cell.length_c   1.000
_cell.angle_alpha   90.00
_cell.angle_beta   90.00
_cell.angle_gamma   90.00
#
_symmetry.space_group_name_H-M   'P 1'
#
loop_
_entity.id
_entity.type
_entity.pdbx_description
1 polymer ?
#
loop_
_entity_poly.entity_id
_entity_poly.type
_entity_poly.pdbx_seq_one_letter_code
_entity_poly.pdbx_strand_id
1 'polypeptide(L)'
;MHYYLGVAYARTGSNAKAVASFKRVLGINGSHLESIKELADLYALSGDKENERKYRKKAELIMAQIAEQEKERREREEKEEEEC
;
A
#
# COMPACT_ATOMS: atom_id res chain seq x y z
N MET A 1 9.30 9.60 -5.09
CA MET A 1 8.85 11.01 -5.16
C MET A 1 7.34 11.17 -5.25
N HIS A 2 6.61 10.40 -6.09
CA HIS A 2 5.15 10.56 -6.20
C HIS A 2 4.34 10.26 -4.92
N TYR A 3 4.84 9.42 -4.00
CA TYR A 3 4.18 9.16 -2.72
C TYR A 3 4.06 10.43 -1.87
N TYR A 4 5.19 11.08 -1.55
CA TYR A 4 5.18 12.30 -0.74
C TYR A 4 4.42 13.46 -1.40
N LEU A 5 4.43 13.52 -2.74
CA LEU A 5 3.59 14.46 -3.47
C LEU A 5 2.09 14.17 -3.25
N GLY A 6 1.69 12.89 -3.25
CA GLY A 6 0.34 12.47 -2.92
C GLY A 6 -0.06 12.85 -1.49
N VAL A 7 0.84 12.61 -0.52
CA VAL A 7 0.64 13.00 0.89
C VAL A 7 0.47 14.51 1.01
N ALA A 8 1.33 15.30 0.35
CA ALA A 8 1.21 16.76 0.36
C ALA A 8 -0.15 17.21 -0.20
N TYR A 9 -0.57 16.67 -1.34
CA TYR A 9 -1.88 16.99 -1.91
C TYR A 9 -3.05 16.57 -1.02
N ALA A 10 -2.99 15.41 -0.36
CA ALA A 10 -4.03 14.97 0.55
C ALA A 10 -4.18 15.92 1.74
N ARG A 11 -3.05 16.35 2.33
CA ARG A 11 -3.02 17.28 3.46
C ARG A 11 -3.50 18.69 3.09
N THR A 12 -3.36 19.10 1.83
CA THR A 12 -3.90 20.37 1.34
C THR A 12 -5.31 20.24 0.74
N GLY A 13 -6.02 19.12 0.97
CA GLY A 13 -7.38 18.89 0.47
C GLY A 13 -7.51 18.71 -1.04
N SER A 14 -6.39 18.61 -1.76
CA SER A 14 -6.33 18.38 -3.20
C SER A 14 -6.49 16.89 -3.52
N ASN A 15 -7.61 16.29 -3.08
CA ASN A 15 -7.83 14.84 -3.08
C ASN A 15 -7.68 14.21 -4.47
N ALA A 16 -8.15 14.86 -5.54
CA ALA A 16 -7.99 14.34 -6.91
C ALA A 16 -6.51 14.22 -7.33
N LYS A 17 -5.68 15.19 -6.96
CA LYS A 17 -4.22 15.16 -7.25
C LYS A 17 -3.50 14.15 -6.37
N ALA A 18 -3.95 13.97 -5.13
CA ALA A 18 -3.45 12.93 -4.23
C ALA A 18 -3.72 11.54 -4.80
N VAL A 19 -4.97 11.26 -5.22
CA VAL A 19 -5.36 10.01 -5.89
C VAL A 19 -4.49 9.74 -7.12
N ALA A 20 -4.31 10.73 -8.00
CA ALA A 20 -3.47 10.57 -9.19
C ALA A 20 -2.00 10.23 -8.84
N SER A 21 -1.46 10.88 -7.81
CA SER A 21 -0.08 10.67 -7.35
C SER A 21 0.11 9.27 -6.77
N PHE A 22 -0.80 8.82 -5.92
CA PHE A 22 -0.75 7.47 -5.35
C PHE A 22 -0.99 6.38 -6.40
N LYS A 23 -1.91 6.58 -7.35
CA LYS A 23 -2.07 5.67 -8.49
C LYS A 23 -0.80 5.54 -9.32
N ARG A 24 -0.03 6.62 -9.48
CA ARG A 24 1.27 6.58 -10.16
C ARG A 24 2.31 5.78 -9.37
N VAL A 25 2.31 5.85 -8.05
CA VAL A 25 3.12 4.97 -7.21
C VAL A 25 2.73 3.51 -7.45
N LEU A 26 1.43 3.20 -7.43
CA LEU A 26 0.94 1.83 -7.67
C LEU A 26 1.20 1.31 -9.09
N GLY A 27 1.36 2.19 -10.08
CA GLY A 27 1.77 1.81 -11.43
C GLY A 27 3.24 1.38 -11.53
N ILE A 28 4.08 1.81 -10.57
CA ILE A 28 5.51 1.46 -10.50
C ILE A 28 5.70 0.29 -9.52
N ASN A 29 5.12 0.41 -8.33
CA ASN A 29 5.14 -0.61 -7.30
C ASN A 29 3.69 -0.96 -6.89
N GLY A 30 3.19 -2.05 -7.48
CA GLY A 30 1.83 -2.53 -7.26
C GLY A 30 1.52 -2.97 -5.82
N SER A 31 2.53 -3.27 -5.01
CA SER A 31 2.44 -3.71 -3.61
C SER A 31 2.83 -2.62 -2.60
N HIS A 32 2.97 -1.36 -3.03
CA HIS A 32 3.29 -0.26 -2.11
C HIS A 32 2.12 0.02 -1.14
N LEU A 33 2.19 -0.59 0.04
CA LEU A 33 1.09 -0.69 1.01
C LEU A 33 0.59 0.67 1.48
N GLU A 34 1.49 1.61 1.72
CA GLU A 34 1.17 2.97 2.18
C GLU A 34 0.29 3.68 1.14
N SER A 35 0.63 3.60 -0.15
CA SER A 35 -0.19 4.23 -1.20
C SER A 35 -1.55 3.55 -1.39
N ILE A 36 -1.66 2.25 -1.10
CA ILE A 36 -2.94 1.55 -1.14
C ILE A 36 -3.83 2.04 0.01
N LYS A 37 -3.29 2.19 1.21
CA LYS A 37 -4.02 2.70 2.39
C LYS A 37 -4.49 4.13 2.18
N GLU A 38 -3.61 5.01 1.71
CA GLU A 38 -3.95 6.41 1.43
C GLU A 38 -5.06 6.54 0.37
N LEU A 39 -5.06 5.68 -0.66
CA LEU A 39 -6.16 5.65 -1.63
C LEU A 39 -7.47 5.19 -0.99
N ALA A 40 -7.45 4.15 -0.16
CA ALA A 40 -8.64 3.68 0.55
C ALA A 40 -9.24 4.80 1.42
N ASP A 41 -8.41 5.53 2.16
CA ASP A 41 -8.85 6.63 3.02
C ASP A 41 -9.39 7.82 2.22
N LEU A 42 -8.73 8.19 1.11
CA LEU A 42 -9.23 9.23 0.21
C LEU A 42 -10.58 8.87 -0.43
N TYR A 43 -10.78 7.61 -0.81
CA TYR A 43 -12.06 7.14 -1.36
C TYR A 43 -13.15 7.04 -0.29
N ALA A 44 -12.79 6.70 0.96
CA ALA A 44 -13.71 6.77 2.09
C ALA A 44 -14.18 8.21 2.34
N LEU A 45 -13.25 9.17 2.31
CA LEU A 45 -13.54 10.61 2.46
C LEU A 45 -14.44 11.16 1.35
N SER A 46 -14.27 10.68 0.11
CA SER A 46 -15.11 11.10 -1.02
C SER A 46 -16.46 10.38 -1.10
N GLY A 47 -16.72 9.41 -0.22
CA GLY A 47 -17.93 8.58 -0.26
C GLY A 47 -17.95 7.51 -1.37
N ASP A 48 -16.82 7.30 -2.05
CA ASP A 48 -16.69 6.28 -3.10
C ASP A 48 -16.47 4.90 -2.48
N LYS A 49 -17.58 4.30 -2.05
CA LYS A 49 -17.60 3.02 -1.35
C LYS A 49 -17.10 1.85 -2.20
N GLU A 50 -17.19 1.95 -3.52
CA GLU A 50 -16.69 0.91 -4.41
C GLU A 50 -15.16 0.88 -4.40
N ASN A 51 -14.53 2.03 -4.67
CA ASN A 51 -13.08 2.10 -4.66
C ASN A 51 -12.51 1.93 -3.25
N GLU A 52 -13.16 2.45 -2.21
CA GLU A 52 -12.76 2.20 -0.82
C GLU A 52 -12.61 0.68 -0.56
N ARG A 53 -13.68 -0.10 -0.81
CA ARG A 53 -13.64 -1.56 -0.60
C ARG A 53 -12.56 -2.24 -1.42
N LYS A 54 -12.39 -1.81 -2.68
CA LYS A 54 -11.36 -2.35 -3.58
C LYS A 54 -9.95 -2.18 -3.01
N TYR A 55 -9.60 -0.97 -2.56
CA TYR A 55 -8.26 -0.70 -2.05
C TYR A 55 -8.04 -1.26 -0.64
N ARG A 56 -9.07 -1.31 0.22
CA ARG A 56 -8.98 -2.01 1.52
C ARG A 56 -8.67 -3.49 1.34
N LYS A 57 -9.42 -4.18 0.48
CA LYS A 57 -9.16 -5.60 0.15
C LYS A 57 -7.76 -5.80 -0.42
N LYS A 58 -7.30 -4.88 -1.28
CA LYS A 58 -5.94 -4.93 -1.81
C LYS A 58 -4.89 -4.79 -0.69
N ALA A 59 -5.09 -3.89 0.26
CA ALA A 59 -4.17 -3.72 1.39
C ALA A 59 -4.08 -5.01 2.24
N GLU A 60 -5.22 -5.65 2.52
CA GLU A 60 -5.28 -6.92 3.24
C GLU A 60 -4.48 -8.02 2.54
N LEU A 61 -4.65 -8.16 1.23
CA LEU A 61 -3.90 -9.14 0.43
C LEU A 61 -2.39 -8.89 0.48
N ILE A 62 -1.96 -7.65 0.32
CA ILE A 62 -0.54 -7.29 0.37
C ILE A 62 0.04 -7.52 1.77
N MET A 63 -0.70 -7.20 2.85
CA MET A 63 -0.25 -7.46 4.21
C MET A 63 -0.07 -8.95 4.47
N ALA A 64 -1.00 -9.79 4.00
CA ALA A 64 -0.87 -11.24 4.12
C ALA A 64 0.37 -11.77 3.37
N GLN A 65 0.64 -11.24 2.16
CA GLN A 65 1.83 -11.62 1.39
C GLN A 65 3.13 -11.20 2.07
N ILE A 66 3.19 -9.99 2.64
CA ILE A 66 4.36 -9.51 3.38
C ILE A 66 4.62 -10.40 4.59
N ALA A 67 3.58 -10.71 5.37
CA ALA A 67 3.69 -11.56 6.55
C ALA A 67 4.20 -12.97 6.20
N GLU A 68 3.71 -13.56 5.10
CA GLU A 68 4.19 -14.87 4.63
C GLU A 68 5.66 -14.81 4.20
N GLN A 69 6.05 -13.79 3.42
CA GLN A 69 7.44 -13.62 3.00
C GLN A 69 8.41 -13.42 4.17
N GLU A 70 7.99 -12.65 5.18
CA GLU A 70 8.79 -12.46 6.39
C GLU A 70 8.97 -13.76 7.18
N LYS A 71 7.91 -14.57 7.26
CA LYS A 71 7.96 -15.89 7.88
C LYS A 71 8.89 -16.84 7.12
N GLU A 72 8.74 -16.95 5.80
CA GLU A 72 9.60 -17.78 4.95
C GLU A 72 11.06 -17.35 5.04
N ARG A 73 11.31 -16.04 5.02
CA ARG A 73 12.66 -15.48 5.17
C ARG A 73 13.27 -15.87 6.51
N ARG A 74 12.51 -15.77 7.60
CA ARG A 74 12.97 -16.15 8.93
C ARG A 74 13.29 -17.65 9.02
N GLU A 75 12.40 -18.51 8.51
CA GLU A 75 12.64 -19.96 8.49
C GLU A 75 13.88 -20.34 7.67
N ARG A 76 14.16 -19.57 6.61
CA ARG A 76 15.37 -19.75 5.80
C ARG A 76 16.63 -19.33 6.55
N GLU A 77 16.60 -18.17 7.21
CA GLU A 77 17.72 -17.67 8.03
C GLU A 77 18.03 -18.65 9.17
N GLU A 78 17.01 -19.20 9.85
CA GLU A 78 17.16 -20.21 10.91
C GLU A 78 17.82 -21.51 10.39
N LYS A 79 17.43 -21.99 9.20
CA LYS A 79 18.05 -23.17 8.58
C LYS A 79 19.51 -22.94 8.16
N GLU A 80 19.81 -21.75 7.61
CA GLU A 80 21.18 -21.40 7.21
C GLU A 80 22.12 -21.29 8.42
N GLU A 81 21.61 -20.87 9.59
CA GLU A 81 22.35 -20.86 10.86
C GLU A 81 22.57 -22.27 11.44
N GLU A 82 21.60 -23.18 11.31
CA GLU A 82 21.73 -24.58 11.76
C GLU A 82 22.71 -25.42 10.92
N GLU A 83 22.97 -25.03 9.67
CA GLU A 83 23.87 -25.71 8.74
C GLU A 83 25.35 -25.23 8.79
N CYS A 84 25.66 -24.18 9.56
CA CYS A 84 27.02 -23.66 9.79
C CYS A 84 27.71 -24.25 11.03
#